data_AF-A0A1G3A971-F1
#
_entry.id   AF-A0A1G3A971-F1
#
_cell.length_a   1.000
_cell.length_b   1.000
_cell.length_c   1.000
_cell.angle_alpha   90.00
_cell.angle_beta   90.00
_cell.angle_gamma   90.00
#
_symmetry.space_group_name_H-M   'P 1'
#
loop_
_entity.id
_entity.type
_entity.pdbx_description
1 polymer ?
#
loop_
_entity_poly.entity_id
_entity_poly.type
_entity_poly.pdbx_seq_one_letter_code
_entity_poly.pdbx_strand_id
1 'polypeptide(L)'
;MTKEKNQLPRSHHASTGRFLSDWALQVRNTGNVPREFLTCFPYLDGVRLGPDPEQNMATAMDQAGLVVPAWARAGGVLGESNDLSMQWHAIWDPASRSALGLIFLDANVRPKRLLLKKSAIALHYFPPVTLAPGGSVDFPAVRVMVYQGDWRPAARVYRAWYDAAYPHVEPPAWFREYQGHLAQMVARLLRETGADAVRLDSLGFYFWACYNPAHHHDTPFGYNEWIKT
;
A
#
# COMPACT_ATOMS: atom_id res chain seq x y z
N MET A 1 11.55 25.47 -23.74
CA MET A 1 11.97 25.05 -22.38
C MET A 1 11.37 23.69 -22.08
N THR A 2 12.13 22.64 -22.37
CA THR A 2 11.75 21.23 -22.21
C THR A 2 12.07 20.82 -20.77
N LYS A 3 11.07 20.34 -20.03
CA LYS A 3 11.27 19.82 -18.67
C LYS A 3 12.02 18.48 -18.74
N GLU A 4 13.23 18.47 -18.18
CA GLU A 4 14.04 17.28 -17.96
C GLU A 4 13.31 16.30 -17.04
N LYS A 5 13.33 15.02 -17.43
CA LYS A 5 12.81 13.91 -16.64
C LYS A 5 13.75 13.68 -15.44
N ASN A 6 13.26 13.89 -14.23
CA ASN A 6 13.93 13.50 -13.00
C ASN A 6 14.24 12.00 -13.01
N GLN A 7 15.51 11.65 -13.24
CA GLN A 7 16.03 10.32 -12.96
C GLN A 7 16.27 10.20 -11.45
N LEU A 8 15.64 9.21 -10.83
CA LEU A 8 15.85 8.88 -9.41
C LEU A 8 17.30 8.44 -9.17
N PRO A 9 17.90 8.79 -8.02
CA PRO A 9 19.29 8.47 -7.71
C PRO A 9 19.51 6.96 -7.55
N ARG A 10 20.56 6.44 -8.18
CA ARG A 10 21.03 5.06 -8.03
C ARG A 10 21.85 4.95 -6.73
N SER A 11 21.30 4.29 -5.70
CA SER A 11 22.04 3.99 -4.47
C SER A 11 22.93 2.75 -4.65
N HIS A 12 24.25 2.91 -4.43
CA HIS A 12 25.21 1.82 -4.38
C HIS A 12 25.23 1.18 -2.97
N HIS A 13 24.43 0.14 -2.76
CA HIS A 13 24.62 -0.82 -1.66
C HIS A 13 24.85 -2.22 -2.25
N ALA A 14 25.80 -2.95 -1.67
CA ALA A 14 26.21 -4.30 -2.07
C ALA A 14 25.00 -5.20 -2.36
N SER A 15 24.91 -5.68 -3.60
CA SER A 15 23.75 -6.36 -4.16
C SER A 15 23.62 -7.79 -3.61
N THR A 16 22.87 -7.94 -2.53
CA THR A 16 21.98 -9.11 -2.44
C THR A 16 21.00 -8.97 -3.60
N GLY A 17 21.09 -9.85 -4.60
CA GLY A 17 20.47 -9.68 -5.93
C GLY A 17 18.98 -9.33 -5.86
N ARG A 18 18.67 -8.03 -5.96
CA ARG A 18 17.31 -7.52 -6.12
C ARG A 18 17.15 -7.15 -7.58
N PHE A 19 16.38 -7.95 -8.30
CA PHE A 19 16.02 -7.63 -9.68
C PHE A 19 14.78 -6.76 -9.66
N LEU A 20 14.92 -5.52 -10.15
CA LEU A 20 13.85 -4.54 -10.27
C LEU A 20 13.57 -4.33 -11.75
N SER A 21 12.29 -4.34 -12.15
CA SER A 21 11.87 -4.04 -13.51
C SER A 21 10.62 -3.16 -13.46
N ASP A 22 10.65 -2.03 -14.15
CA ASP A 22 9.50 -1.12 -14.24
C ASP A 22 8.75 -1.39 -15.55
N TRP A 23 7.48 -1.78 -15.43
CA TRP A 23 6.63 -2.13 -16.56
C TRP A 23 5.61 -1.01 -16.78
N ALA A 24 5.47 -0.53 -18.01
CA ALA A 24 4.50 0.49 -18.38
C ALA A 24 3.67 0.04 -19.57
N LEU A 25 2.43 0.53 -19.67
CA LEU A 25 1.51 0.24 -20.76
C LEU A 25 1.01 1.55 -21.38
N GLN A 26 1.14 1.65 -22.70
CA GLN A 26 0.45 2.64 -23.51
C GLN A 26 -0.54 1.93 -24.42
N VAL A 27 -1.77 2.43 -24.49
CA VAL A 27 -2.79 1.95 -25.41
C VAL A 27 -3.11 3.05 -26.40
N ARG A 28 -3.14 2.73 -27.70
CA ARG A 28 -3.49 3.65 -28.79
C ARG A 28 -4.64 3.08 -29.61
N ASN A 29 -5.65 3.90 -29.87
CA ASN A 29 -6.71 3.56 -30.81
C ASN A 29 -6.22 3.80 -32.25
N THR A 30 -5.91 2.72 -32.97
CA THR A 30 -5.50 2.76 -34.38
C THR A 30 -6.69 2.69 -35.35
N GLY A 31 -7.91 2.53 -34.83
CA GLY A 31 -9.14 2.49 -35.62
C GLY A 31 -9.65 3.87 -36.02
N ASN A 32 -10.74 3.87 -36.80
CA ASN A 32 -11.42 5.07 -37.30
C ASN A 32 -12.69 5.44 -36.52
N VAL A 33 -13.02 4.70 -35.44
CA VAL A 33 -14.14 4.99 -34.53
C VAL A 33 -13.65 5.06 -33.09
N PRO A 34 -14.33 5.81 -32.20
CA PRO A 34 -14.04 5.78 -30.77
C PRO A 34 -14.12 4.36 -30.19
N ARG A 35 -13.23 4.04 -29.24
CA ARG A 35 -13.19 2.76 -28.54
C ARG A 35 -13.21 2.98 -27.04
N GLU A 36 -14.02 2.21 -26.34
CA GLU A 36 -14.07 2.18 -24.88
C GLU A 36 -13.55 0.83 -24.37
N PHE A 37 -12.75 0.86 -23.30
CA PHE A 37 -12.19 -0.36 -22.70
C PHE A 37 -11.85 -0.18 -21.22
N LEU A 38 -11.80 -1.30 -20.50
CA LEU A 38 -11.17 -1.42 -19.19
C LEU A 38 -9.76 -1.97 -19.34
N THR A 39 -8.86 -1.59 -18.44
CA THR A 39 -7.46 -2.03 -18.48
C THR A 39 -7.13 -2.91 -17.30
N CYS A 40 -6.49 -4.04 -17.59
CA CYS A 40 -5.86 -4.90 -16.59
C CYS A 40 -4.36 -4.96 -16.89
N PHE A 41 -3.54 -4.27 -16.09
CA PHE A 41 -2.08 -4.27 -16.26
C PHE A 41 -1.34 -3.94 -14.96
N PRO A 42 -0.39 -4.80 -14.53
CA PRO A 42 -0.05 -6.09 -15.11
C PRO A 42 -1.10 -7.16 -14.81
N TYR A 43 -1.09 -8.22 -15.61
CA TYR A 43 -1.73 -9.50 -15.32
C TYR A 43 -0.64 -10.57 -15.26
N LEU A 44 -0.38 -11.10 -14.08
CA LEU A 44 0.58 -12.17 -13.84
C LEU A 44 -0.19 -13.44 -13.51
N ASP A 45 0.06 -14.51 -14.23
CA ASP A 45 -0.54 -15.83 -13.99
C ASP A 45 0.54 -16.89 -13.86
N GLY A 46 0.20 -18.00 -13.22
CA GLY A 46 1.15 -19.07 -12.91
C GLY A 46 2.22 -18.67 -11.89
N VAL A 47 1.96 -17.66 -11.07
CA VAL A 47 2.88 -17.20 -10.04
C VAL A 47 3.09 -18.32 -9.01
N ARG A 48 4.34 -18.80 -8.90
CA ARG A 48 4.75 -19.87 -7.98
C ARG A 48 6.07 -19.49 -7.31
N LEU A 49 6.09 -19.61 -5.99
CA LEU A 49 7.27 -19.42 -5.15
C LEU A 49 7.41 -20.67 -4.27
N GLY A 50 8.65 -21.14 -4.12
CA GLY A 50 8.92 -22.36 -3.37
C GLY A 50 8.34 -23.64 -3.98
N PRO A 51 8.55 -24.78 -3.31
CA PRO A 51 8.03 -26.08 -3.74
C PRO A 51 6.54 -26.27 -3.43
N ASP A 52 6.00 -25.60 -2.40
CA ASP A 52 4.59 -25.70 -1.99
C ASP A 52 3.92 -24.31 -1.99
N PRO A 53 3.10 -23.99 -3.01
CA PRO A 53 2.47 -22.68 -3.12
C PRO A 53 1.40 -22.41 -2.05
N GLU A 54 0.95 -23.43 -1.31
CA GLU A 54 -0.03 -23.26 -0.21
C GLU A 54 0.63 -22.67 1.04
N GLN A 55 1.96 -22.77 1.17
CA GLN A 55 2.73 -22.16 2.27
C GLN A 55 3.11 -20.71 1.98
N ASN A 56 2.83 -20.21 0.77
CA ASN A 56 3.15 -18.84 0.42
C ASN A 56 2.35 -17.88 1.28
N MET A 57 3.02 -16.84 1.74
CA MET A 57 2.44 -15.74 2.48
C MET A 57 2.33 -14.53 1.57
N ALA A 58 1.39 -13.64 1.87
CA ALA A 58 1.23 -12.38 1.20
C ALA A 58 0.87 -11.26 2.17
N THR A 59 1.07 -10.05 1.68
CA THR A 59 0.51 -8.86 2.28
C THR A 59 -0.97 -8.72 1.92
N ALA A 60 -1.84 -8.69 2.92
CA ALA A 60 -3.15 -8.07 2.80
C ALA A 60 -3.01 -6.61 3.23
N MET A 61 -3.39 -5.67 2.38
CA MET A 61 -3.19 -4.25 2.63
C MET A 61 -4.51 -3.60 3.08
N ASP A 62 -5.28 -4.33 3.90
CA ASP A 62 -6.47 -3.83 4.57
C ASP A 62 -6.06 -2.98 5.77
N GLN A 63 -6.46 -1.71 5.78
CA GLN A 63 -6.11 -0.75 6.84
C GLN A 63 -4.58 -0.64 7.09
N ALA A 64 -4.09 -1.12 8.23
CA ALA A 64 -2.68 -1.08 8.63
C ALA A 64 -1.79 -2.13 7.92
N GLY A 65 -2.42 -3.11 7.25
CA GLY A 65 -1.75 -4.21 6.59
C GLY A 65 -1.52 -5.41 7.50
N LEU A 66 -1.76 -6.61 6.95
CA LEU A 66 -1.63 -7.90 7.58
C LEU A 66 -0.77 -8.84 6.73
N VAL A 67 -0.24 -9.87 7.37
CA VAL A 67 0.40 -11.01 6.70
C VAL A 67 -0.56 -12.20 6.76
N VAL A 68 -0.91 -12.74 5.60
CA VAL A 68 -1.90 -13.82 5.45
C VAL A 68 -1.39 -14.87 4.46
N PRO A 69 -1.97 -16.08 4.39
CA PRO A 69 -1.69 -16.99 3.29
C PRO A 69 -2.01 -16.34 1.93
N ALA A 70 -1.18 -16.59 0.92
CA ALA A 70 -1.06 -15.71 -0.24
C ALA A 70 -2.34 -15.50 -1.05
N TRP A 71 -3.22 -16.50 -1.04
CA TRP A 71 -4.46 -16.52 -1.79
C TRP A 71 -5.71 -16.47 -0.89
N ALA A 72 -5.53 -16.19 0.40
CA ALA A 72 -6.63 -16.13 1.36
C ALA A 72 -7.53 -14.90 1.21
N ARG A 73 -7.05 -13.85 0.52
CA ARG A 73 -7.81 -12.61 0.24
C ARG A 73 -7.86 -12.37 -1.26
N ALA A 74 -8.97 -11.80 -1.73
CA ALA A 74 -9.22 -11.56 -3.15
C ALA A 74 -8.57 -10.27 -3.71
N GLY A 75 -7.81 -9.54 -2.87
CA GLY A 75 -7.41 -8.16 -3.14
C GLY A 75 -8.53 -7.18 -2.79
N GLY A 76 -8.61 -6.05 -3.48
CA GLY A 76 -9.54 -4.98 -3.12
C GLY A 76 -9.36 -3.70 -3.93
N VAL A 77 -10.28 -2.76 -3.76
CA VAL A 77 -10.25 -1.42 -4.37
C VAL A 77 -9.37 -0.47 -3.56
N LEU A 78 -8.48 0.26 -4.23
CA LEU A 78 -7.64 1.27 -3.59
C LEU A 78 -8.51 2.39 -2.98
N GLY A 79 -8.33 2.64 -1.69
CA GLY A 79 -9.04 3.69 -0.94
C GLY A 79 -10.40 3.26 -0.39
N GLU A 80 -10.87 2.06 -0.69
CA GLU A 80 -12.09 1.52 -0.10
C GLU A 80 -11.77 0.90 1.27
N SER A 81 -12.23 1.55 2.34
CA SER A 81 -12.16 1.14 3.77
C SER A 81 -11.19 -0.01 4.09
N ASN A 82 -11.65 -1.27 4.00
CA ASN A 82 -10.93 -2.48 4.43
C ASN A 82 -10.35 -3.30 3.27
N ASP A 83 -10.19 -2.70 2.09
CA ASP A 83 -9.76 -3.43 0.89
C ASP A 83 -8.26 -3.24 0.60
N LEU A 84 -7.86 -2.03 0.24
CA LEU A 84 -6.50 -1.71 -0.19
C LEU A 84 -6.15 -0.27 0.20
N SER A 85 -5.32 -0.10 1.24
CA SER A 85 -4.89 1.22 1.74
C SER A 85 -3.58 1.72 1.11
N MET A 86 -2.82 0.84 0.46
CA MET A 86 -1.48 1.14 -0.05
C MET A 86 -1.27 0.63 -1.47
N GLN A 87 -0.44 1.31 -2.25
CA GLN A 87 -0.21 1.01 -3.66
C GLN A 87 0.93 0.00 -3.89
N TRP A 88 0.92 -1.10 -3.14
CA TRP A 88 1.88 -2.19 -3.31
C TRP A 88 1.33 -3.53 -2.81
N HIS A 89 1.99 -4.61 -3.20
CA HIS A 89 1.69 -5.97 -2.74
C HIS A 89 2.97 -6.82 -2.77
N ALA A 90 3.09 -7.77 -1.86
CA ALA A 90 4.16 -8.76 -1.86
C ALA A 90 3.63 -10.15 -1.55
N ILE A 91 4.22 -11.15 -2.21
CA ILE A 91 4.06 -12.57 -1.91
C ILE A 91 5.45 -13.19 -1.67
N TRP A 92 5.55 -14.17 -0.79
CA TRP A 92 6.82 -14.86 -0.53
C TRP A 92 6.59 -16.28 -0.02
N ASP A 93 7.57 -17.15 -0.26
CA ASP A 93 7.67 -18.46 0.37
C ASP A 93 8.55 -18.36 1.62
N PRO A 94 8.03 -18.64 2.84
CA PRO A 94 8.83 -18.61 4.06
C PRO A 94 10.04 -19.56 4.05
N ALA A 95 9.95 -20.70 3.35
CA ALA A 95 10.98 -21.73 3.37
C ALA A 95 12.17 -21.39 2.46
N SER A 96 11.92 -21.15 1.16
CA SER A 96 12.97 -20.76 0.21
C SER A 96 13.34 -19.28 0.31
N ARG A 97 12.52 -18.48 0.98
CA ARG A 97 12.60 -17.02 1.03
C ARG A 97 12.46 -16.36 -0.35
N SER A 98 12.00 -17.08 -1.38
CA SER A 98 11.72 -16.50 -2.69
C SER A 98 10.55 -15.54 -2.57
N ALA A 99 10.68 -14.32 -3.10
CA ALA A 99 9.66 -13.29 -2.97
C ALA A 99 9.43 -12.52 -4.27
N LEU A 100 8.18 -12.12 -4.49
CA LEU A 100 7.74 -11.23 -5.54
C LEU A 100 7.09 -9.99 -4.91
N GLY A 101 7.52 -8.80 -5.32
CA GLY A 101 6.93 -7.53 -4.92
C GLY A 101 6.40 -6.75 -6.12
N LEU A 102 5.29 -6.05 -5.94
CA LEU A 102 4.68 -5.17 -6.92
C LEU A 102 4.44 -3.81 -6.29
N ILE A 103 4.95 -2.74 -6.92
CA ILE A 103 4.72 -1.35 -6.49
C ILE A 103 4.00 -0.62 -7.61
N PHE A 104 2.82 -0.05 -7.35
CA PHE A 104 2.05 0.68 -8.35
C PHE A 104 2.47 2.15 -8.31
N LEU A 105 3.30 2.56 -9.28
CA LEU A 105 3.95 3.88 -9.31
C LEU A 105 3.01 4.97 -9.82
N ASP A 106 1.85 5.13 -9.17
CA ASP A 106 0.82 6.07 -9.56
C ASP A 106 0.68 7.22 -8.55
N ALA A 107 1.34 8.33 -8.85
CA ALA A 107 1.26 9.55 -8.05
C ALA A 107 -0.11 10.24 -8.12
N ASN A 108 -0.95 9.90 -9.12
CA ASN A 108 -2.27 10.49 -9.30
C ASN A 108 -3.38 9.67 -8.62
N VAL A 109 -3.03 8.54 -7.99
CA VAL A 109 -3.96 7.69 -7.24
C VAL A 109 -5.21 7.36 -8.06
N ARG A 110 -5.04 6.99 -9.34
CA ARG A 110 -6.16 6.64 -10.22
C ARG A 110 -6.97 5.49 -9.61
N PRO A 111 -8.31 5.44 -9.78
CA PRO A 111 -9.08 4.35 -9.22
C PRO A 111 -8.63 3.01 -9.81
N LYS A 112 -8.33 2.06 -8.92
CA LYS A 112 -7.80 0.76 -9.29
C LYS A 112 -8.20 -0.30 -8.29
N ARG A 113 -8.16 -1.55 -8.75
CA ARG A 113 -8.45 -2.73 -7.96
C ARG A 113 -7.35 -3.76 -8.13
N LEU A 114 -6.79 -4.24 -7.03
CA LEU A 114 -5.95 -5.43 -7.02
C LEU A 114 -6.86 -6.65 -6.97
N LEU A 115 -6.65 -7.61 -7.85
CA LEU A 115 -7.31 -8.90 -7.85
C LEU A 115 -6.27 -9.99 -7.58
N LEU A 116 -6.53 -10.78 -6.55
CA LEU A 116 -5.73 -11.93 -6.17
C LEU A 116 -6.60 -13.18 -6.33
N LYS A 117 -6.12 -14.10 -7.15
CA LYS A 117 -6.68 -15.45 -7.29
C LYS A 117 -5.51 -16.43 -7.21
N LYS A 118 -5.78 -17.71 -6.93
CA LYS A 118 -4.72 -18.71 -6.84
C LYS A 118 -3.77 -18.62 -8.05
N SER A 119 -2.49 -18.35 -7.76
CA SER A 119 -1.41 -18.13 -8.73
C SER A 119 -1.56 -16.95 -9.70
N ALA A 120 -2.55 -16.07 -9.53
CA ALA A 120 -2.81 -14.95 -10.41
C ALA A 120 -2.92 -13.62 -9.66
N ILE A 121 -2.24 -12.59 -10.18
CA ILE A 121 -2.25 -11.22 -9.67
C ILE A 121 -2.59 -10.28 -10.82
N ALA A 122 -3.64 -9.48 -10.65
CA ALA A 122 -4.12 -8.57 -11.68
C ALA A 122 -4.42 -7.18 -11.11
N LEU A 123 -3.99 -6.12 -11.82
CA LEU A 123 -4.29 -4.74 -11.44
C LEU A 123 -5.24 -4.13 -12.48
N HIS A 124 -6.49 -3.86 -12.06
CA HIS A 124 -7.51 -3.27 -12.91
C HIS A 124 -7.60 -1.77 -12.67
N TYR A 125 -7.72 -0.98 -13.72
CA TYR A 125 -8.03 0.46 -13.66
C TYR A 125 -9.49 0.71 -14.06
N PHE A 126 -10.14 1.65 -13.38
CA PHE A 126 -11.52 2.06 -13.66
C PHE A 126 -11.72 3.57 -13.41
N PRO A 127 -12.78 4.21 -13.95
CA PRO A 127 -13.78 3.69 -14.91
C PRO A 127 -13.17 3.34 -16.29
N PRO A 128 -13.96 2.81 -17.25
CA PRO A 128 -13.48 2.60 -18.62
C PRO A 128 -12.90 3.87 -19.25
N VAL A 129 -11.94 3.70 -20.15
CA VAL A 129 -11.33 4.79 -20.91
C VAL A 129 -11.90 4.79 -22.32
N THR A 130 -12.38 5.94 -22.78
CA THR A 130 -12.78 6.16 -24.17
C THR A 130 -11.65 6.86 -24.94
N LEU A 131 -11.19 6.27 -26.05
CA LEU A 131 -10.20 6.87 -26.95
C LEU A 131 -10.83 7.18 -28.31
N ALA A 132 -10.75 8.44 -28.73
CA ALA A 132 -11.04 8.84 -30.10
C ALA A 132 -10.06 8.19 -31.10
N PRO A 133 -10.39 8.15 -32.41
CA PRO A 133 -9.46 7.70 -33.46
C PRO A 133 -8.09 8.38 -33.34
N GLY A 134 -7.01 7.60 -33.35
CA GLY A 134 -5.63 8.08 -33.21
C GLY A 134 -5.21 8.43 -31.77
N GLY A 135 -6.14 8.52 -30.83
CA GLY A 135 -5.91 8.85 -29.43
C GLY A 135 -5.15 7.75 -28.67
N SER A 136 -4.51 8.12 -27.58
CA SER A 136 -3.71 7.23 -26.74
C SER A 136 -3.81 7.58 -25.26
N VAL A 137 -3.58 6.59 -24.41
CA VAL A 137 -3.51 6.75 -22.95
C VAL A 137 -2.30 5.98 -22.40
N ASP A 138 -1.59 6.60 -21.47
CA ASP A 138 -0.54 5.97 -20.68
C ASP A 138 -1.09 5.56 -19.31
N PHE A 139 -0.78 4.33 -18.90
CA PHE A 139 -1.05 3.83 -17.56
C PHE A 139 0.17 3.98 -16.65
N PRO A 140 -0.03 4.18 -15.34
CA PRO A 140 1.07 4.24 -14.38
C PRO A 140 1.93 2.98 -14.45
N ALA A 141 3.24 3.17 -14.31
CA ALA A 141 4.16 2.04 -14.29
C ALA A 141 3.94 1.17 -13.05
N VAL A 142 4.22 -0.13 -13.17
CA VAL A 142 4.28 -1.06 -12.05
C VAL A 142 5.70 -1.60 -11.94
N ARG A 143 6.31 -1.38 -10.77
CA ARG A 143 7.62 -1.95 -10.46
C ARG A 143 7.45 -3.37 -9.95
N VAL A 144 8.03 -4.30 -10.69
CA VAL A 144 8.12 -5.71 -10.35
C VAL A 144 9.47 -5.98 -9.69
N MET A 145 9.44 -6.67 -8.56
CA MET A 145 10.63 -7.02 -7.77
C MET A 145 10.71 -8.53 -7.58
N VAL A 146 11.83 -9.15 -7.94
CA VAL A 146 12.14 -10.54 -7.55
C VAL A 146 13.35 -10.52 -6.63
N TYR A 147 13.21 -11.10 -5.45
CA TYR A 147 14.22 -11.01 -4.39
C TYR A 147 14.11 -12.15 -3.38
N GLN A 148 15.10 -12.25 -2.48
CA GLN A 148 15.07 -13.15 -1.33
C GLN A 148 14.69 -12.40 -0.05
N GLY A 149 13.72 -12.89 0.71
CA GLY A 149 13.25 -12.31 1.96
C GLY A 149 11.76 -12.50 2.21
N ASP A 150 11.18 -11.50 2.87
CA ASP A 150 9.76 -11.40 3.22
C ASP A 150 9.18 -10.12 2.56
N TRP A 151 8.06 -9.60 3.05
CA TRP A 151 7.45 -8.36 2.51
C TRP A 151 8.28 -7.08 2.72
N ARG A 152 9.23 -7.05 3.67
CA ARG A 152 9.88 -5.80 4.13
C ARG A 152 10.71 -5.09 3.05
N PRO A 153 11.47 -5.78 2.17
CA PRO A 153 12.12 -5.13 1.04
C PRO A 153 11.14 -4.40 0.10
N ALA A 154 9.99 -5.00 -0.22
CA ALA A 154 8.97 -4.34 -1.05
C ALA A 154 8.38 -3.11 -0.34
N ALA A 155 8.06 -3.21 0.96
CA ALA A 155 7.57 -2.08 1.75
C ALA A 155 8.57 -0.90 1.79
N ARG A 156 9.87 -1.18 1.91
CA ARG A 156 10.90 -0.13 1.86
C ARG A 156 11.00 0.53 0.49
N VAL A 157 10.88 -0.22 -0.60
CA VAL A 157 10.88 0.34 -1.96
C VAL A 157 9.61 1.17 -2.19
N TYR A 158 8.45 0.69 -1.73
CA TYR A 158 7.22 1.47 -1.74
C TYR A 158 7.38 2.78 -0.96
N ARG A 159 7.91 2.71 0.26
CA ARG A 159 8.15 3.89 1.10
C ARG A 159 9.04 4.91 0.40
N ALA A 160 10.18 4.47 -0.13
CA ALA A 160 11.10 5.35 -0.85
C ALA A 160 10.46 6.00 -2.08
N TRP A 161 9.63 5.26 -2.82
CA TRP A 161 8.85 5.85 -3.92
C TRP A 161 7.80 6.84 -3.42
N TYR A 162 7.06 6.49 -2.36
CA TYR A 162 6.01 7.33 -1.80
C TYR A 162 6.57 8.68 -1.32
N ASP A 163 7.67 8.66 -0.57
CA ASP A 163 8.37 9.86 -0.09
C ASP A 163 8.84 10.76 -1.26
N ALA A 164 9.18 10.17 -2.41
CA ALA A 164 9.56 10.91 -3.60
C ALA A 164 8.36 11.40 -4.43
N ALA A 165 7.23 10.67 -4.39
CA ALA A 165 6.05 10.94 -5.22
C ALA A 165 5.11 11.98 -4.61
N TYR A 166 5.07 12.08 -3.27
CA TYR A 166 4.18 12.97 -2.56
C TYR A 166 4.96 13.99 -1.72
N PRO A 167 4.50 15.25 -1.66
CA PRO A 167 5.13 16.23 -0.80
C PRO A 167 4.94 15.83 0.66
N HIS A 168 6.00 15.98 1.45
CA HIS A 168 5.89 15.91 2.90
C HIS A 168 5.11 17.13 3.40
N VAL A 169 4.02 16.87 4.10
CA VAL A 169 3.33 17.91 4.85
C VAL A 169 4.05 18.06 6.18
N GLU A 170 4.61 19.24 6.42
CA GLU A 170 5.15 19.58 7.74
C GLU A 170 4.03 19.48 8.77
N PRO A 171 4.16 18.61 9.79
CA PRO A 171 3.13 18.51 10.80
C PRO A 171 2.96 19.84 11.53
N PRO A 172 1.74 20.23 11.93
CA PRO A 172 1.55 21.46 12.70
C PRO A 172 2.29 21.38 14.04
N ALA A 173 2.63 22.54 14.63
CA ALA A 173 3.46 22.61 15.84
C ALA A 173 2.87 21.79 17.01
N TRP A 174 1.56 21.91 17.23
CA TRP A 174 0.84 21.15 18.27
C TRP A 174 1.03 19.64 18.10
N PHE A 175 1.09 19.13 16.86
CA PHE A 175 1.25 17.70 16.62
C PHE A 175 2.67 17.24 16.95
N ARG A 176 3.68 18.05 16.63
CA ARG A 176 5.08 17.76 17.02
C ARG A 176 5.26 17.77 18.54
N GLU A 177 4.63 18.73 19.22
CA GLU A 177 4.63 18.79 20.70
C GLU A 177 3.92 17.58 21.30
N TYR A 178 2.76 17.22 20.76
CA TYR A 178 2.00 16.05 21.19
C TYR A 178 2.78 14.74 20.96
N GLN A 179 3.51 14.59 19.84
CA GLN A 179 4.40 13.43 19.63
C GLN A 179 5.45 13.31 20.74
N GLY A 180 6.06 14.44 21.14
CA GLY A 180 7.00 14.47 22.26
C GLY A 180 6.34 14.05 23.58
N HIS A 181 5.15 14.58 23.87
CA HIS A 181 4.36 14.21 25.04
C HIS A 181 4.00 12.72 25.05
N LEU A 182 3.51 12.20 23.93
CA LEU A 182 3.13 10.79 23.78
C LEU A 182 4.32 9.86 23.98
N ALA A 183 5.48 10.19 23.40
CA ALA A 183 6.70 9.41 23.59
C ALA A 183 7.15 9.39 25.07
N GLN A 184 7.09 10.55 25.74
CA GLN A 184 7.40 10.64 27.18
C GLN A 184 6.43 9.83 28.04
N MET A 185 5.13 9.89 27.72
CA MET A 185 4.10 9.09 28.39
C MET A 185 4.33 7.59 28.22
N VAL A 186 4.56 7.14 26.98
CA VAL A 186 4.86 5.72 26.69
C VAL A 186 6.10 5.28 27.48
N ALA A 187 7.18 6.07 27.45
CA ALA A 187 8.39 5.75 28.20
C ALA A 187 8.15 5.70 29.72
N ARG A 188 7.31 6.58 30.27
CA ARG A 188 6.91 6.54 31.68
C ARG A 188 6.14 5.27 32.00
N LEU A 189 5.12 4.94 31.21
CA LEU A 189 4.29 3.75 31.40
C LEU A 189 5.11 2.46 31.38
N LEU A 190 6.05 2.32 30.44
CA LEU A 190 6.95 1.16 30.39
C LEU A 190 7.77 1.02 31.67
N ARG A 191 8.32 2.13 32.20
CA ARG A 191 9.11 2.12 33.45
C ARG A 191 8.27 1.81 34.68
N GLU A 192 7.08 2.39 34.80
CA GLU A 192 6.24 2.26 35.99
C GLU A 192 5.53 0.90 36.08
N THR A 193 5.19 0.32 34.93
CA THR A 193 4.45 -0.95 34.88
C THR A 193 5.34 -2.17 34.68
N GLY A 194 6.57 -1.98 34.19
CA GLY A 194 7.44 -3.07 33.76
C GLY A 194 7.00 -3.75 32.47
N ALA A 195 6.06 -3.17 31.72
CA ALA A 195 5.66 -3.68 30.42
C ALA A 195 6.81 -3.60 29.39
N ASP A 196 6.92 -4.59 28.51
CA ASP A 196 7.97 -4.64 27.49
C ASP A 196 7.73 -3.71 26.29
N ALA A 197 6.46 -3.40 26.00
CA ALA A 197 6.06 -2.54 24.89
C ALA A 197 4.68 -1.93 25.10
N VAL A 198 4.44 -0.77 24.47
CA VAL A 198 3.11 -0.18 24.33
C VAL A 198 2.71 -0.27 22.86
N ARG A 199 1.53 -0.84 22.60
CA ARG A 199 0.88 -0.75 21.30
C ARG A 199 0.09 0.55 21.24
N LEU A 200 0.58 1.49 20.44
CA LEU A 200 -0.21 2.64 20.01
C LEU A 200 -1.11 2.17 18.87
N ASP A 201 -2.32 1.71 19.23
CA ASP A 201 -3.39 1.61 18.24
C ASP A 201 -4.09 2.97 18.13
N SER A 202 -4.76 3.18 17.00
CA SER A 202 -5.51 4.40 16.65
C SER A 202 -5.98 5.23 17.85
N LEU A 203 -5.71 6.54 17.80
CA LEU A 203 -6.38 7.49 18.67
C LEU A 203 -7.88 7.44 18.33
N GLY A 204 -8.60 6.74 19.21
CA GLY A 204 -10.02 6.44 19.20
C GLY A 204 -10.54 5.69 17.98
N PHE A 205 -11.00 4.47 18.23
CA PHE A 205 -11.71 3.68 17.24
C PHE A 205 -13.11 4.27 17.04
N TYR A 206 -13.26 5.15 16.04
CA TYR A 206 -14.49 5.90 15.71
C TYR A 206 -15.78 5.07 15.56
N PHE A 207 -15.67 3.73 15.49
CA PHE A 207 -16.81 2.83 15.28
C PHE A 207 -17.48 2.33 16.56
N TRP A 208 -16.91 2.57 17.75
CA TRP A 208 -17.45 2.01 19.00
C TRP A 208 -17.85 3.13 19.96
N ALA A 209 -19.15 3.43 19.98
CA ALA A 209 -19.74 4.24 21.02
C ALA A 209 -19.54 3.56 22.39
N CYS A 210 -19.10 4.33 23.39
CA CYS A 210 -18.90 3.81 24.74
C CYS A 210 -20.23 3.88 25.49
N TYR A 211 -20.85 2.74 25.78
CA TYR A 211 -22.10 2.67 26.56
C TYR A 211 -21.86 2.27 28.01
N ASN A 212 -20.61 2.25 28.48
CA ASN A 212 -20.30 1.85 29.86
C ASN A 212 -20.62 3.01 30.82
N PRO A 213 -21.61 2.87 31.73
CA PRO A 213 -21.99 3.95 32.64
C PRO A 213 -20.89 4.32 33.65
N ALA A 214 -19.88 3.46 33.86
CA ALA A 214 -18.75 3.73 34.75
C ALA A 214 -17.75 4.75 34.19
N HIS A 215 -17.83 5.11 32.90
CA HIS A 215 -16.88 6.02 32.24
C HIS A 215 -17.30 7.50 32.26
N HIS A 216 -18.46 7.82 32.84
CA HIS A 216 -18.92 9.20 33.14
C HIS A 216 -18.77 10.24 32.02
N HIS A 217 -18.95 9.85 30.77
CA HIS A 217 -19.02 10.78 29.64
C HIS A 217 -20.48 11.23 29.38
N ASP A 218 -20.67 12.49 28.99
CA ASP A 218 -22.01 13.05 28.73
C ASP A 218 -22.76 12.34 27.59
N THR A 219 -22.02 11.73 26.66
CA THR A 219 -22.57 10.98 25.53
C THR A 219 -21.67 9.81 25.16
N PRO A 220 -22.22 8.67 24.71
CA PRO A 220 -21.45 7.55 24.14
C PRO A 220 -20.53 7.93 22.97
N PHE A 221 -20.76 9.10 22.38
CA PHE A 221 -19.97 9.70 21.30
C PHE A 221 -19.04 10.84 21.76
N GLY A 222 -18.85 11.03 23.07
CA GLY A 222 -18.11 12.17 23.63
C GLY A 222 -16.72 12.34 23.03
N TYR A 223 -16.10 11.22 22.67
CA TYR A 223 -14.86 11.18 21.91
C TYR A 223 -14.83 12.07 20.66
N ASN A 224 -15.91 12.09 19.86
CA ASN A 224 -15.98 12.88 18.63
C ASN A 224 -15.96 14.39 18.90
N GLU A 225 -16.42 14.81 20.07
CA GLU A 225 -16.38 16.22 20.47
C GLU A 225 -15.00 16.59 21.02
N TRP A 226 -14.31 15.68 21.71
CA TRP A 226 -12.98 15.92 22.29
C TRP A 226 -11.85 16.05 21.26
N ILE A 227 -12.02 15.54 20.04
CA ILE A 227 -11.04 15.72 18.94
C ILE A 227 -11.18 17.08 18.24
N LYS A 228 -12.33 17.77 18.38
CA LYS A 228 -12.59 19.03 17.66
C LYS A 228 -11.87 20.25 18.26
N THR A 229 -11.16 20.08 19.37
CA THR A 229 -10.40 21.11 20.10
C THR A 229 -8.91 20.86 20.02
#